data_AF-A0A133XS45-F1
#
_entry.id   AF-A0A133XS45-F1
#
_cell.length_a   1.000
_cell.length_b   1.000
_cell.length_c   1.000
_cell.angle_alpha   90.00
_cell.angle_beta   90.00
_cell.angle_gamma   90.00
#
_symmetry.space_group_name_H-M   'P 1'
#
loop_
_entity.id
_entity.type
_entity.pdbx_description
1 polymer ?
#
loop_
_entity_poly.entity_id
_entity_poly.type
_entity_poly.pdbx_seq_one_letter_code
_entity_poly.pdbx_strand_id
1 'polypeptide(L)'
;MKVKTLKNLSLFVTTGALLFATDAYLSQAQAAMEWIEMNSSSQEGVGKLHCGKEKDGICYNPSQYQLINKDGSQTMTNIYYLILPEKENANGKKLKQALGNSVALDMNALKNGKYKLYVTDGRSISSNKLFIFKFSVDHPNPIRNIAIQVVNGQPVLHVTYMNDKEENISLDALKGLKGDPGLKGPKGDKGDPGLQGPKGDKGDPGLQGPKGDKG
;
A
#
# COMPACT_ATOMS: atom_id res chain seq x y z
N MET A 1 -78.51 11.49 20.48
CA MET A 1 -78.01 12.81 20.03
C MET A 1 -76.78 13.17 20.85
N LYS A 2 -75.65 13.42 20.16
CA LYS A 2 -74.37 14.02 20.61
C LYS A 2 -73.82 13.66 22.01
N VAL A 3 -72.82 12.78 22.03
CA VAL A 3 -71.71 12.85 22.99
C VAL A 3 -70.42 12.96 22.16
N LYS A 4 -69.74 14.10 22.30
CA LYS A 4 -68.51 14.46 21.57
C LYS A 4 -67.33 13.80 22.29
N THR A 5 -66.68 12.84 21.63
CA THR A 5 -65.53 12.13 22.18
C THR A 5 -64.28 13.02 22.10
N LEU A 6 -63.72 13.37 23.25
CA LEU A 6 -62.31 13.77 23.40
C LEU A 6 -61.45 12.52 23.15
N LYS A 7 -60.50 12.60 22.21
CA LYS A 7 -59.38 11.65 22.06
C LYS A 7 -58.14 12.51 21.81
N ASN A 8 -57.32 12.72 22.84
CA ASN A 8 -56.28 11.84 23.38
C ASN A 8 -54.92 12.23 22.82
N LEU A 9 -54.18 12.92 23.68
CA LEU A 9 -52.73 12.91 23.75
C LEU A 9 -52.25 11.46 23.80
N SER A 10 -51.38 11.05 22.87
CA SER A 10 -50.61 9.81 23.03
C SER A 10 -49.21 9.99 22.48
N LEU A 11 -48.32 10.33 23.41
CA LEU A 11 -46.89 10.06 23.35
C LEU A 11 -46.71 8.53 23.18
N PHE A 12 -46.13 8.09 22.06
CA PHE A 12 -45.61 6.73 21.92
C PHE A 12 -44.17 6.81 21.46
N VAL A 13 -43.26 6.67 22.43
CA VAL A 13 -41.93 6.13 22.20
C VAL A 13 -42.08 4.63 22.37
N THR A 14 -41.92 3.86 21.29
CA THR A 14 -41.62 2.43 21.38
C THR A 14 -40.82 1.97 20.16
N THR A 15 -39.56 1.65 20.45
CA THR A 15 -38.90 0.38 20.09
C THR A 15 -38.81 -0.04 18.62
N GLY A 16 -37.57 -0.20 18.16
CA GLY A 16 -37.25 -1.18 17.12
C GLY A 16 -37.36 -0.69 15.69
N ALA A 17 -36.42 0.15 15.27
CA ALA A 17 -36.02 0.17 13.87
C ALA A 17 -34.52 -0.13 13.81
N LEU A 18 -34.20 -1.41 13.65
CA LEU A 18 -32.99 -1.83 12.94
C LEU A 18 -33.15 -1.22 11.54
N LEU A 19 -32.78 0.05 11.39
CA LEU A 19 -32.79 0.73 10.11
C LEU A 19 -31.61 0.14 9.35
N PHE A 20 -31.90 -0.86 8.52
CA PHE A 20 -31.21 -0.97 7.25
C PHE A 20 -31.26 0.43 6.65
N ALA A 21 -30.16 1.17 6.73
CA ALA A 21 -30.05 2.48 6.14
C ALA A 21 -30.22 2.28 4.64
N THR A 22 -31.44 2.46 4.15
CA THR A 22 -31.74 2.42 2.73
C THR A 22 -30.98 3.57 2.07
N ASP A 23 -30.56 3.35 0.83
CA ASP A 23 -29.68 4.25 0.08
C ASP A 23 -30.15 5.71 0.01
N ALA A 24 -31.47 5.95 0.15
CA ALA A 24 -32.05 7.28 0.22
C ALA A 24 -31.68 8.05 1.50
N TYR A 25 -31.55 7.35 2.63
CA TYR A 25 -31.28 7.92 3.95
C TYR A 25 -29.86 8.49 4.02
N LEU A 26 -28.87 7.82 3.41
CA LEU A 26 -27.48 8.30 3.35
C LEU A 26 -27.34 9.58 2.52
N SER A 27 -28.09 9.72 1.41
CA SER A 27 -28.02 10.93 0.58
C SER A 27 -28.61 12.16 1.27
N GLN A 28 -29.73 11.98 2.01
CA GLN A 28 -30.36 13.04 2.79
C GLN A 28 -29.55 13.36 4.06
N ALA A 29 -28.94 12.34 4.69
CA ALA A 29 -28.06 12.52 5.84
C ALA A 29 -26.80 13.32 5.49
N GLN A 30 -26.19 13.10 4.32
CA GLN A 30 -25.00 13.85 3.90
C GLN A 30 -25.26 15.36 3.75
N ALA A 31 -26.45 15.74 3.28
CA ALA A 31 -26.81 17.15 3.13
C ALA A 31 -26.93 17.89 4.47
N ALA A 32 -27.13 17.17 5.58
CA ALA A 32 -27.22 17.73 6.92
C ALA A 32 -25.88 17.71 7.68
N MET A 33 -24.85 17.01 7.17
CA MET A 33 -23.56 16.86 7.86
C MET A 33 -22.76 18.16 7.88
N GLU A 34 -22.02 18.38 8.96
CA GLU A 34 -20.95 19.38 9.11
C GLU A 34 -19.69 18.88 8.40
N TRP A 35 -19.14 19.70 7.50
CA TRP A 35 -17.99 19.36 6.67
C TRP A 35 -16.72 19.90 7.32
N ILE A 36 -15.79 19.02 7.64
CA ILE A 36 -14.54 19.37 8.31
C ILE A 36 -13.38 19.06 7.37
N GLU A 37 -12.82 20.11 6.76
CA GLU A 37 -11.62 19.99 5.94
C GLU A 37 -10.37 19.87 6.81
N MET A 38 -9.49 18.96 6.40
CA MET A 38 -8.27 18.62 7.13
C MET A 38 -7.06 18.91 6.26
N ASN A 39 -6.08 19.60 6.86
CA ASN A 39 -4.80 19.92 6.22
C ASN A 39 -3.67 18.95 6.64
N SER A 40 -3.97 17.97 7.49
CA SER A 40 -3.04 16.92 7.93
C SER A 40 -3.54 15.55 7.49
N SER A 41 -2.60 14.62 7.34
CA SER A 41 -2.91 13.21 7.08
C SER A 41 -3.48 12.48 8.32
N SER A 42 -3.46 13.09 9.50
CA SER A 42 -3.82 12.46 10.78
C SER A 42 -4.53 13.42 11.73
N GLN A 43 -5.51 12.91 12.48
CA GLN A 43 -6.22 13.62 13.54
C GLN A 43 -6.72 12.68 14.63
N GLU A 44 -6.53 13.10 15.88
CA GLU A 44 -7.00 12.36 17.06
C GLU A 44 -8.52 12.20 17.07
N GLY A 45 -8.98 10.95 17.25
CA GLY A 45 -10.41 10.63 17.31
C GLY A 45 -11.12 10.60 15.96
N VAL A 46 -10.39 10.79 14.87
CA VAL A 46 -10.93 10.72 13.50
C VAL A 46 -10.23 9.61 12.73
N GLY A 47 -8.90 9.63 12.66
CA GLY A 47 -8.14 8.65 11.91
C GLY A 47 -6.93 9.24 11.19
N LYS A 48 -6.24 8.37 10.45
CA LYS A 48 -5.03 8.72 9.69
C LYS A 48 -4.99 8.07 8.32
N LEU A 49 -4.42 8.78 7.36
CA LEU A 49 -3.93 8.27 6.09
C LEU A 49 -2.52 7.69 6.27
N HIS A 50 -2.29 6.50 5.75
CA HIS A 50 -0.97 5.90 5.64
C HIS A 50 -0.31 6.41 4.37
N CYS A 51 0.56 7.40 4.52
CA CYS A 51 1.23 8.09 3.42
C CYS A 51 2.56 7.43 3.08
N GLY A 52 2.86 7.27 1.78
CA GLY A 52 4.23 6.97 1.34
C GLY A 52 5.15 8.19 1.51
N LYS A 53 4.60 9.38 1.27
CA LYS A 53 5.29 10.67 1.44
C LYS A 53 4.30 11.73 1.91
N GLU A 54 4.73 12.64 2.77
CA GLU A 54 3.96 13.82 3.16
C GLU A 54 4.78 15.08 2.85
N LYS A 55 4.13 16.08 2.25
CA LYS A 55 4.74 17.39 1.97
C LYS A 55 3.69 18.47 2.17
N ASP A 56 4.02 19.49 2.95
CA ASP A 56 3.14 20.62 3.24
C ASP A 56 1.76 20.18 3.79
N GLY A 57 1.74 19.13 4.62
CA GLY A 57 0.52 18.53 5.19
C GLY A 57 -0.31 17.68 4.21
N ILE A 58 0.12 17.60 2.94
CA ILE A 58 -0.54 16.78 1.92
C ILE A 58 0.11 15.41 1.85
N CYS A 59 -0.73 14.39 1.99
CA CYS A 59 -0.37 13.00 1.81
C CYS A 59 -0.25 12.64 0.33
N TYR A 60 0.85 12.04 -0.10
CA TYR A 60 1.08 11.57 -1.46
C TYR A 60 0.96 10.05 -1.53
N ASN A 61 0.17 9.58 -2.50
CA ASN A 61 -0.14 8.17 -2.74
C ASN A 61 -0.48 7.40 -1.45
N PRO A 62 -1.51 7.80 -0.68
CA PRO A 62 -1.92 7.08 0.52
C PRO A 62 -2.34 5.64 0.18
N SER A 63 -1.91 4.67 1.00
CA SER A 63 -2.27 3.26 0.81
C SER A 63 -3.55 2.86 1.57
N GLN A 64 -3.82 3.52 2.68
CA GLN A 64 -4.92 3.14 3.58
C GLN A 64 -5.36 4.31 4.45
N TYR A 65 -6.66 4.42 4.71
CA TYR A 65 -7.20 5.17 5.84
C TYR A 65 -7.55 4.24 7.01
N GLN A 66 -7.31 4.69 8.24
CA GLN A 66 -7.60 3.96 9.47
C GLN A 66 -8.24 4.90 10.49
N LEU A 67 -9.42 4.53 11.00
CA LEU A 67 -10.05 5.19 12.15
C LEU A 67 -9.24 4.85 13.42
N ILE A 68 -8.89 5.88 14.18
CA ILE A 68 -8.16 5.78 15.45
C ILE A 68 -8.87 6.67 16.46
N ASN A 69 -9.28 6.11 17.59
CA ASN A 69 -9.93 6.85 18.66
C ASN A 69 -8.92 7.76 19.37
N LYS A 70 -9.38 8.76 20.13
CA LYS A 70 -8.50 9.70 20.84
C LYS A 70 -7.57 9.01 21.85
N ASP A 71 -8.02 7.92 22.44
CA ASP A 71 -7.26 7.08 23.37
C ASP A 71 -6.31 6.10 22.68
N GLY A 72 -6.20 6.16 21.34
CA GLY A 72 -5.41 5.25 20.52
C GLY A 72 -6.05 3.87 20.31
N SER A 73 -7.21 3.61 20.90
CA SER A 73 -7.92 2.35 20.72
C SER A 73 -8.48 2.23 19.29
N GLN A 74 -8.66 0.99 18.85
CA GLN A 74 -9.29 0.66 17.58
C GLN A 74 -10.64 0.02 17.87
N THR A 75 -11.72 0.68 17.46
CA THR A 75 -13.06 0.08 17.51
C THR A 75 -13.39 -0.52 16.15
N MET A 76 -13.90 -1.75 16.12
CA MET A 76 -14.32 -2.43 14.89
C MET A 76 -15.64 -1.81 14.41
N THR A 77 -15.56 -0.78 13.57
CA THR A 77 -16.74 -0.10 13.04
C THR A 77 -16.56 0.25 11.60
N ASN A 78 -17.61 -0.04 10.84
CA ASN A 78 -17.71 0.24 9.42
C ASN A 78 -17.52 1.72 9.14
N ILE A 79 -16.72 2.01 8.13
CA ILE A 79 -16.49 3.36 7.62
C ILE A 79 -17.30 3.55 6.36
N TYR A 80 -17.90 4.74 6.22
CA TYR A 80 -18.48 5.19 4.97
C TYR A 80 -17.57 6.24 4.35
N TYR A 81 -17.27 6.08 3.07
CA TYR A 81 -16.28 6.91 2.40
C TYR A 81 -16.59 7.19 0.94
N LEU A 82 -16.01 8.26 0.42
CA LEU A 82 -16.06 8.62 -0.98
C LEU A 82 -14.75 9.31 -1.37
N ILE A 83 -14.25 9.01 -2.57
CA ILE A 83 -13.06 9.65 -3.12
C ILE A 83 -13.49 10.39 -4.38
N LEU A 84 -13.17 11.67 -4.46
CA LEU A 84 -13.42 12.49 -5.64
C LEU A 84 -12.20 13.37 -5.97
N PRO A 85 -11.99 13.72 -7.25
CA PRO A 85 -11.08 14.79 -7.62
C PRO A 85 -11.42 16.08 -6.85
N GLU A 86 -10.40 16.86 -6.49
CA GLU A 86 -10.54 18.04 -5.61
C GLU A 86 -11.59 19.06 -6.11
N LYS A 87 -11.76 19.15 -7.43
CA LYS A 87 -12.68 20.10 -8.09
C LYS A 87 -14.11 19.58 -8.22
N GLU A 88 -14.37 18.31 -7.90
CA GLU A 88 -15.70 17.71 -8.01
C GLU A 88 -16.54 17.92 -6.74
N ASN A 89 -17.84 18.09 -6.94
CA ASN A 89 -18.81 18.25 -5.85
C ASN A 89 -19.28 16.89 -5.31
N ALA A 90 -19.24 16.71 -4.00
CA ALA A 90 -19.69 15.50 -3.31
C ALA A 90 -21.21 15.46 -3.05
N ASN A 91 -21.95 16.56 -3.22
CA ASN A 91 -23.39 16.62 -2.95
C ASN A 91 -24.18 15.62 -3.80
N GLY A 92 -25.00 14.81 -3.13
CA GLY A 92 -25.83 13.78 -3.78
C GLY A 92 -25.06 12.53 -4.25
N LYS A 93 -23.74 12.46 -4.03
CA LYS A 93 -22.95 11.26 -4.34
C LYS A 93 -23.07 10.26 -3.18
N LYS A 94 -23.29 8.98 -3.50
CA LYS A 94 -23.42 7.93 -2.49
C LYS A 94 -22.05 7.56 -1.91
N LEU A 95 -21.97 7.46 -0.58
CA LEU A 95 -20.79 6.90 0.10
C LEU A 95 -20.71 5.38 -0.08
N LYS A 96 -19.49 4.87 -0.28
CA LYS A 96 -19.14 3.45 -0.24
C LYS A 96 -19.00 3.01 1.21
N GLN A 97 -19.34 1.75 1.51
CA GLN A 97 -19.13 1.17 2.83
C GLN A 97 -17.88 0.28 2.82
N ALA A 98 -17.00 0.45 3.80
CA ALA A 98 -15.94 -0.49 4.15
C ALA A 98 -16.35 -1.23 5.43
N LEU A 99 -16.18 -2.56 5.43
CA LEU A 99 -16.40 -3.37 6.62
C LEU A 99 -15.21 -3.22 7.56
N GLY A 100 -15.49 -2.86 8.82
CA GLY A 100 -14.45 -2.53 9.80
C GLY A 100 -13.91 -1.11 9.67
N ASN A 101 -12.86 -0.84 10.44
CA ASN A 101 -12.39 0.51 10.76
C ASN A 101 -11.24 1.01 9.88
N SER A 102 -11.07 0.39 8.71
CA SER A 102 -10.10 0.83 7.72
C SER A 102 -10.63 0.70 6.29
N VAL A 103 -10.02 1.46 5.38
CA VAL A 103 -10.25 1.33 3.95
C VAL A 103 -8.91 1.36 3.22
N ALA A 104 -8.67 0.33 2.40
CA ALA A 104 -7.56 0.30 1.46
C ALA A 104 -7.85 1.26 0.29
N LEU A 105 -6.85 2.05 -0.08
CA LEU A 105 -6.96 3.07 -1.11
C LEU A 105 -6.11 2.65 -2.31
N ASP A 106 -6.76 2.25 -3.39
CA ASP A 106 -6.09 1.86 -4.63
C ASP A 106 -5.73 3.11 -5.45
N MET A 107 -4.50 3.59 -5.27
CA MET A 107 -4.00 4.76 -6.00
C MET A 107 -3.85 4.48 -7.50
N ASN A 108 -3.56 3.24 -7.90
CA ASN A 108 -3.38 2.89 -9.31
C ASN A 108 -4.67 3.04 -10.13
N ALA A 109 -5.83 2.94 -9.48
CA ALA A 109 -7.12 3.17 -10.10
C ALA A 109 -7.44 4.66 -10.34
N LEU A 110 -6.65 5.58 -9.76
CA LEU A 110 -6.82 7.02 -9.89
C LEU A 110 -5.84 7.59 -10.92
N LYS A 111 -6.12 8.79 -11.43
CA LYS A 111 -5.18 9.51 -12.31
C LYS A 111 -4.29 10.41 -11.46
N ASN A 112 -3.15 10.85 -12.00
CA ASN A 112 -2.34 11.86 -11.34
C ASN A 112 -3.17 13.13 -11.10
N GLY A 113 -3.16 13.66 -9.88
CA GLY A 113 -3.97 14.81 -9.51
C GLY A 113 -4.22 14.92 -8.01
N LYS A 114 -5.01 15.94 -7.64
CA LYS A 114 -5.43 16.20 -6.27
C LYS A 114 -6.83 15.65 -6.01
N TYR A 115 -7.00 15.06 -4.84
CA TYR A 115 -8.22 14.36 -4.44
C TYR A 115 -8.64 14.73 -3.02
N LYS A 116 -9.93 14.55 -2.75
CA LYS A 116 -10.53 14.60 -1.42
C LYS A 116 -11.07 13.22 -1.07
N LEU A 117 -10.69 12.71 0.10
CA LEU A 117 -11.29 11.56 0.75
C LEU A 117 -12.29 12.07 1.78
N TYR A 118 -13.57 11.81 1.54
CA TYR A 118 -14.67 12.05 2.46
C TYR A 118 -14.87 10.79 3.31
N VAL A 119 -14.86 10.90 4.64
CA VAL A 119 -15.02 9.75 5.56
C VAL A 119 -15.91 10.09 6.75
N THR A 120 -16.70 9.11 7.17
CA THR A 120 -17.48 9.14 8.42
C THR A 120 -17.61 7.73 8.97
N ASP A 121 -17.67 7.57 10.30
CA ASP A 121 -17.80 6.27 10.97
C ASP A 121 -19.25 5.92 11.32
N GLY A 122 -20.22 6.77 10.93
CA GLY A 122 -21.66 6.54 11.12
C GLY A 122 -22.11 6.39 12.57
N ARG A 123 -21.25 6.64 13.56
CA ARG A 123 -21.55 6.51 15.00
C ARG A 123 -21.77 7.87 15.65
N SER A 124 -22.63 7.86 16.67
CA SER A 124 -23.16 9.05 17.33
C SER A 124 -22.12 9.96 18.03
N ILE A 125 -20.89 9.49 18.26
CA ILE A 125 -19.82 10.31 18.87
C ILE A 125 -19.26 11.34 17.85
N SER A 126 -19.48 11.10 16.55
CA SER A 126 -19.23 12.02 15.44
C SER A 126 -20.52 12.46 14.72
N SER A 127 -21.71 12.11 15.28
CA SER A 127 -23.08 11.93 14.71
C SER A 127 -23.54 12.70 13.46
N ASN A 128 -22.87 13.77 13.06
CA ASN A 128 -23.21 14.55 11.89
C ASN A 128 -21.98 15.14 11.19
N LYS A 129 -20.80 14.53 11.31
CA LYS A 129 -19.55 15.06 10.78
C LYS A 129 -19.03 14.23 9.61
N LEU A 130 -18.69 14.94 8.54
CA LEU A 130 -18.00 14.40 7.39
C LEU A 130 -16.59 14.99 7.36
N PHE A 131 -15.58 14.15 7.54
CA PHE A 131 -14.18 14.55 7.52
C PHE A 131 -13.62 14.45 6.12
N ILE A 132 -12.80 15.42 5.74
CA ILE A 132 -12.31 15.58 4.38
C ILE A 132 -10.79 15.67 4.40
N PHE A 133 -10.14 14.58 4.00
CA PHE A 133 -8.69 14.53 3.87
C PHE A 133 -8.28 14.87 2.44
N LYS A 134 -7.37 15.84 2.29
CA LYS A 134 -6.76 16.16 1.01
C LYS A 134 -5.53 15.29 0.77
N PHE A 135 -5.43 14.71 -0.42
CA PHE A 135 -4.27 13.94 -0.82
C PHE A 135 -3.95 14.13 -2.30
N SER A 136 -2.74 13.78 -2.70
CA SER A 136 -2.31 13.80 -4.10
C SER A 136 -1.97 12.40 -4.58
N VAL A 137 -2.37 12.11 -5.81
CA VAL A 137 -1.96 10.95 -6.57
C VAL A 137 -0.87 11.40 -7.54
N ASP A 138 0.29 10.79 -7.42
CA ASP A 138 1.47 11.07 -8.23
C ASP A 138 2.10 9.76 -8.67
N HIS A 139 1.64 9.23 -9.79
CA HIS A 139 2.28 8.10 -10.45
C HIS A 139 3.51 8.59 -11.21
N PRO A 140 4.67 7.93 -11.03
CA PRO A 140 5.83 8.24 -11.84
C PRO A 140 5.49 8.00 -13.31
N ASN A 141 5.78 8.98 -14.16
CA ASN A 141 5.64 8.80 -15.59
C ASN A 141 6.62 7.69 -16.01
N PRO A 142 6.15 6.60 -16.66
CA PRO A 142 7.05 5.55 -17.10
C PRO A 142 8.06 6.09 -18.10
N ILE A 143 9.26 5.53 -18.09
CA ILE A 143 10.31 5.91 -19.04
C ILE A 143 10.02 5.21 -20.38
N ARG A 144 10.00 6.00 -21.45
CA ARG A 144 9.87 5.53 -22.84
C ARG A 144 11.21 5.14 -23.42
N ASN A 145 12.25 5.94 -23.18
CA ASN A 145 13.59 5.71 -23.71
C ASN A 145 14.66 6.29 -22.78
N ILE A 146 15.84 5.69 -22.80
CA ILE A 146 17.04 6.22 -22.15
C ILE A 146 18.17 6.14 -23.18
N ALA A 147 18.80 7.28 -23.48
CA ALA A 147 19.93 7.36 -24.41
C ALA A 147 21.05 8.23 -23.84
N ILE A 148 22.28 8.00 -24.29
CA ILE A 148 23.38 8.94 -24.03
C ILE A 148 23.38 9.97 -25.15
N GLN A 149 23.36 11.25 -24.79
CA GLN A 149 23.44 12.37 -25.74
C GLN A 149 24.51 13.36 -25.31
N VAL A 150 25.03 14.14 -26.26
CA VAL A 150 25.97 15.24 -25.97
C VAL A 150 25.18 16.54 -26.04
N VAL A 151 24.96 17.17 -24.89
CA VAL A 151 24.27 18.46 -24.77
C VAL A 151 25.28 19.50 -24.31
N ASN A 152 25.45 20.58 -25.08
CA ASN A 152 26.43 21.63 -24.82
C ASN A 152 27.86 21.10 -24.60
N GLY A 153 28.24 20.04 -25.33
CA GLY A 153 29.57 19.42 -25.22
C GLY A 153 29.76 18.48 -24.02
N GLN A 154 28.75 18.31 -23.15
CA GLN A 154 28.81 17.36 -22.05
C GLN A 154 27.93 16.13 -22.33
N PRO A 155 28.42 14.91 -22.05
CA PRO A 155 27.62 13.71 -22.21
C PRO A 155 26.61 13.63 -21.04
N VAL A 156 25.34 13.46 -21.39
CA VAL A 156 24.21 13.37 -20.48
C VAL A 156 23.42 12.10 -20.76
N LEU A 157 22.75 11.59 -19.73
CA LEU A 157 21.69 10.60 -19.88
C LEU A 157 20.40 11.36 -20.23
N HIS A 158 19.97 11.26 -21.47
CA HIS A 158 18.68 11.79 -21.94
C HIS A 158 17.60 10.74 -21.67
N VAL A 159 16.70 11.07 -20.74
CA VAL A 159 15.57 10.24 -20.35
C VAL A 159 14.32 10.82 -21.00
N THR A 160 13.67 10.04 -21.85
CA THR A 160 12.36 10.38 -22.44
C THR A 160 11.29 9.59 -21.70
N TYR A 161 10.28 10.28 -21.18
CA TYR A 161 9.12 9.68 -20.53
C TYR A 161 8.00 9.39 -21.52
N MET A 162 7.04 8.54 -21.15
CA MET A 162 5.89 8.17 -21.99
C MET A 162 4.95 9.33 -22.30
N ASN A 163 5.02 10.44 -21.55
CA ASN A 163 4.27 11.67 -21.79
C ASN A 163 5.07 12.72 -22.59
N ASP A 164 6.14 12.30 -23.27
CA ASP A 164 7.06 13.15 -24.03
C ASP A 164 7.82 14.21 -23.20
N LYS A 165 7.76 14.13 -21.86
CA LYS A 165 8.69 14.87 -21.00
C LYS A 165 10.11 14.33 -21.26
N GLU A 166 11.07 15.22 -21.33
CA GLU A 166 12.49 14.88 -21.45
C GLU A 166 13.27 15.42 -20.25
N GLU A 167 14.28 14.68 -19.79
CA GLU A 167 15.16 15.07 -18.69
C GLU A 167 16.60 14.70 -19.02
N ASN A 168 17.52 15.64 -18.81
CA ASN A 168 18.95 15.45 -19.03
C ASN A 168 19.67 15.33 -17.69
N ILE A 169 20.20 14.15 -17.41
CA ILE A 169 20.95 13.87 -16.19
C ILE A 169 22.44 13.88 -16.54
N SER A 170 23.21 14.78 -15.94
CA SER A 170 24.66 14.85 -16.18
C SER A 170 25.35 13.56 -15.72
N LEU A 171 26.15 12.94 -16.60
CA LEU A 171 26.95 11.77 -16.24
C LEU A 171 28.05 12.10 -15.22
N ASP A 172 28.45 13.37 -15.13
CA ASP A 172 29.39 13.83 -14.10
C ASP A 172 28.76 13.73 -12.69
N ALA A 173 27.44 13.86 -12.56
CA ALA A 173 26.74 13.65 -11.29
C ALA A 173 26.73 12.18 -10.84
N LEU A 174 27.07 11.24 -11.73
CA LEU A 174 27.16 9.81 -11.45
C LEU A 174 28.60 9.35 -11.17
N LYS A 175 29.60 10.22 -11.38
CA LYS A 175 31.00 9.92 -11.03
C LYS A 175 31.13 9.81 -9.51
N GLY A 176 31.30 8.58 -9.03
CA GLY A 176 31.51 8.28 -7.59
C GLY A 176 30.63 7.16 -7.05
N LEU A 177 29.61 6.70 -7.78
CA LEU A 177 28.88 5.48 -7.44
C LEU A 177 29.79 4.28 -7.71
N LYS A 178 30.50 3.82 -6.68
CA LYS A 178 31.21 2.54 -6.72
C LYS A 178 30.15 1.45 -6.94
N GLY A 179 30.25 0.71 -8.05
CA GLY A 179 29.43 -0.48 -8.24
C GLY A 179 29.65 -1.45 -7.09
N ASP A 180 28.59 -2.15 -6.67
CA ASP A 180 28.73 -3.22 -5.69
C ASP A 180 29.76 -4.24 -6.18
N PRO A 181 30.58 -4.83 -5.28
CA PRO A 181 31.43 -5.95 -5.65
C PRO A 181 30.60 -7.04 -6.33
N GLY A 182 31.08 -7.58 -7.45
CA GLY A 182 30.43 -8.70 -8.10
C GLY A 182 30.23 -9.86 -7.13
N LEU A 183 29.14 -10.62 -7.31
CA LEU A 183 28.91 -11.83 -6.51
C LEU A 183 30.10 -12.78 -6.65
N LYS A 184 30.48 -13.43 -5.54
CA LYS A 184 31.48 -14.50 -5.58
C LYS A 184 31.00 -15.58 -6.55
N GLY A 185 31.86 -15.99 -7.47
CA GLY A 185 31.56 -17.08 -8.39
C GLY A 185 31.20 -18.38 -7.63
N PRO A 186 30.43 -19.29 -8.25
CA PRO A 186 30.12 -20.58 -7.64
C PRO A 186 31.40 -21.32 -7.27
N LYS A 187 31.33 -22.11 -6.19
CA LYS A 187 32.42 -23.04 -5.84
C LYS A 187 32.58 -24.02 -7.01
N GLY A 188 33.81 -24.21 -7.49
CA GLY A 188 34.10 -25.22 -8.51
C GLY A 188 33.70 -26.62 -8.06
N ASP A 189 33.38 -27.49 -9.01
CA ASP A 189 33.02 -28.87 -8.75
C ASP A 189 34.14 -29.60 -8.00
N LYS A 190 33.75 -30.56 -7.16
CA LYS A 190 34.72 -31.43 -6.49
C LYS A 190 35.42 -32.26 -7.58
N GLY A 191 36.76 -32.26 -7.57
CA GLY A 191 37.53 -33.11 -8.48
C GLY A 191 37.17 -34.58 -8.34
N ASP A 192 37.25 -35.32 -9.45
CA ASP A 192 36.96 -36.75 -9.48
C ASP A 192 37.84 -37.53 -8.50
N PRO A 193 37.35 -38.65 -7.93
CA PRO A 193 38.19 -39.57 -7.17
C PRO A 193 39.42 -39.99 -7.98
N GLY A 194 40.58 -40.07 -7.34
CA GLY A 194 41.78 -40.59 -7.97
C GLY A 194 41.57 -42.03 -8.47
N LEU A 195 42.21 -42.37 -9.59
CA LEU A 195 42.17 -43.73 -10.12
C LEU A 195 42.65 -44.74 -9.07
N GLN A 196 42.03 -45.92 -9.04
CA GLN A 196 42.49 -47.03 -8.21
C GLN A 196 43.94 -47.36 -8.57
N GLY A 197 44.80 -47.49 -7.56
CA GLY A 197 46.19 -47.92 -7.77
C GLY A 197 46.25 -49.31 -8.42
N PRO A 198 47.32 -49.62 -9.16
CA PRO A 198 47.50 -50.93 -9.75
C PRO A 198 47.45 -52.02 -8.68
N LYS A 199 46.90 -53.18 -9.03
CA LYS A 199 46.93 -54.37 -8.16
C LYS A 199 48.40 -54.70 -7.86
N GLY A 200 48.74 -54.90 -6.59
CA GLY A 200 50.08 -55.33 -6.20
C GLY A 200 50.45 -56.67 -6.84
N ASP A 201 51.73 -56.83 -7.17
CA ASP A 201 52.25 -58.07 -7.73
C ASP A 201 52.02 -59.25 -6.77
N LYS A 202 51.79 -60.43 -7.36
CA LYS A 202 51.65 -61.66 -6.59
C LYS A 202 52.97 -61.94 -5.88
N GLY A 203 52.93 -62.16 -4.56
CA GLY A 203 54.13 -62.54 -3.79
C GLY A 203 54.77 -63.81 -4.33
N ASP A 204 56.10 -63.83 -4.33
CA ASP A 204 56.88 -64.97 -4.80
C ASP A 204 56.51 -66.25 -4.02
N PRO A 205 56.54 -67.43 -4.66
CA PRO A 205 56.41 -68.69 -3.96
C PRO A 205 57.43 -68.79 -2.82
N GLY A 206 56.97 -69.20 -1.63
CA GLY A 206 57.85 -69.44 -0.50
C GLY A 206 58.95 -70.44 -0.86
N LEU A 207 60.17 -70.18 -0.40
CA LEU A 207 61.31 -71.07 -0.61
C LEU A 207 60.98 -72.47 -0.09
N GLN A 208 61.34 -73.49 -0.87
CA GLN A 208 61.20 -74.88 -0.46
C GLN A 208 61.96 -75.09 0.85
N GLY A 209 61.27 -75.61 1.87
CA GLY A 209 61.89 -75.92 3.16
C GLY A 209 63.08 -76.86 2.99
N PRO A 210 64.10 -76.77 3.85
CA PRO A 210 65.27 -77.63 3.79
C PRO A 210 64.84 -79.11 3.80
N LYS A 211 65.49 -79.91 2.96
CA LYS A 211 65.30 -81.35 2.88
C LYS A 211 65.64 -81.96 4.25
N GLY A 212 64.68 -82.66 4.86
CA GLY A 212 64.87 -83.31 6.15
C GLY A 212 66.01 -84.34 6.16
N ASP A 213 66.65 -84.47 7.32
CA ASP A 213 67.84 -85.25 7.60
C ASP A 213 67.69 -86.75 7.27
N LYS A 214 68.80 -87.40 6.90
CA LYS A 214 68.90 -88.86 6.97
C LYS A 214 69.29 -89.23 8.40
N GLY A 215 68.48 -90.09 9.02
CA GLY A 215 68.74 -90.70 10.33
C GLY A 215 69.82 -91.78 10.32
#